data_AF-A0A0X3VTS4-F1
#
_entry.id   AF-A0A0X3VTS4-F1
#
_cell.length_a   1.000
_cell.length_b   1.000
_cell.length_c   1.000
_cell.angle_alpha   90.00
_cell.angle_beta   90.00
_cell.angle_gamma   90.00
#
_symmetry.space_group_name_H-M   'P 1'
#
loop_
_entity.id
_entity.type
_entity.pdbx_description
1 polymer ?
#
loop_
_entity_poly.entity_id
_entity_poly.type
_entity_poly.pdbx_seq_one_letter_code
_entity_poly.pdbx_strand_id
1 'polypeptide(L)' 'MSFDALKELAAAGHNFKGANPQQLDAIASLSQEEVALLNSVKSRLDAAEDVVSHSNSPLSGAFVW' A
#
# COMPACT_ATOMS: atom_id res chain seq x y z
N MET A 1 -10.48 1.04 -24.14
CA MET A 1 -9.64 0.22 -23.25
C MET A 1 -10.11 0.50 -21.83
N SER A 2 -10.48 -0.53 -21.06
CA SER A 2 -10.86 -0.32 -19.65
C SER A 2 -9.62 0.05 -18.86
N PHE A 3 -9.72 1.05 -17.99
CA PHE A 3 -8.67 1.35 -17.03
C PHE A 3 -8.55 0.16 -16.06
N ASP A 4 -7.33 -0.31 -15.81
CA ASP A 4 -7.05 -1.41 -14.90
C ASP A 4 -6.20 -0.88 -13.74
N ALA A 5 -6.90 -0.50 -12.67
CA ALA A 5 -6.30 0.10 -11.48
C ALA A 5 -5.29 -0.85 -10.80
N LEU A 6 -5.57 -2.15 -10.78
CA LEU A 6 -4.69 -3.15 -10.19
C LEU A 6 -3.37 -3.23 -10.95
N LYS A 7 -3.44 -3.22 -12.29
CA LYS A 7 -2.25 -3.27 -13.14
C LYS A 7 -1.38 -2.01 -12.99
N GLU A 8 -2.00 -0.84 -12.95
CA GLU A 8 -1.29 0.44 -12.80
C GLU A 8 -0.62 0.58 -11.42
N LEU A 9 -1.33 0.20 -10.35
CA LEU A 9 -0.76 0.18 -9.00
C LEU A 9 0.33 -0.88 -8.85
N ALA A 10 0.18 -2.07 -9.45
CA ALA A 10 1.22 -3.08 -9.46
C ALA A 10 2.49 -2.60 -10.19
N ALA A 11 2.33 -1.88 -11.31
CA ALA A 11 3.46 -1.29 -12.04
C ALA A 11 4.22 -0.23 -11.22
N ALA A 12 3.51 0.49 -10.34
CA ALA A 12 4.11 1.41 -9.36
C ALA A 12 4.72 0.72 -8.12
N GLY A 13 4.72 -0.63 -8.08
CA GLY A 13 5.34 -1.40 -7.02
C GLY A 13 4.45 -1.61 -5.79
N HIS A 14 3.13 -1.40 -5.90
CA HIS A 14 2.19 -1.82 -4.85
C HIS A 14 2.08 -3.35 -4.84
N ASN A 15 2.12 -3.96 -3.65
CA ASN A 15 1.98 -5.40 -3.47
C ASN A 15 0.62 -5.73 -2.85
N PHE A 16 -0.14 -6.58 -3.52
CA PHE A 16 -1.46 -7.04 -3.08
C PHE A 16 -1.44 -8.42 -2.42
N LYS A 17 -0.26 -8.97 -2.13
CA LYS A 17 -0.12 -10.28 -1.49
C LYS A 17 -0.81 -10.29 -0.12
N GLY A 18 -1.81 -11.14 0.02
CA GLY A 18 -2.64 -11.25 1.24
C GLY A 18 -3.94 -10.45 1.18
N ALA A 19 -4.19 -9.69 0.10
CA ALA A 19 -5.48 -9.05 -0.12
C ALA A 19 -6.56 -10.11 -0.38
N ASN A 20 -7.71 -9.94 0.25
CA ASN A 20 -8.89 -10.76 -0.03
C ASN A 20 -9.60 -10.28 -1.31
N PRO A 21 -10.53 -11.07 -1.88
CA PRO A 21 -11.22 -10.70 -3.11
C PRO A 21 -11.96 -9.35 -3.04
N GLN A 22 -12.57 -9.04 -1.89
CA GLN A 22 -13.30 -7.77 -1.69
C GLN A 22 -12.36 -6.56 -1.73
N GLN A 23 -11.14 -6.71 -1.21
CA GLN A 23 -10.11 -5.68 -1.26
C GLN A 23 -9.59 -5.49 -2.69
N LEU A 24 -9.41 -6.58 -3.44
CA LEU A 24 -9.03 -6.50 -4.85
C LEU A 24 -10.11 -5.84 -5.70
N ASP A 25 -11.39 -6.14 -5.44
CA ASP A 25 -12.52 -5.49 -6.13
C ASP A 25 -12.60 -3.99 -5.80
N ALA A 26 -12.38 -3.61 -4.53
CA ALA A 26 -12.33 -2.21 -4.13
C ALA A 26 -11.19 -1.47 -4.86
N ILE A 27 -10.02 -2.10 -5.00
CA ILE A 27 -8.89 -1.52 -5.72
C ILE A 27 -9.18 -1.45 -7.22
N ALA A 28 -9.81 -2.47 -7.80
CA ALA A 28 -10.21 -2.50 -9.21
C ALA A 28 -11.28 -1.45 -9.55
N SER A 29 -12.08 -1.03 -8.57
CA SER A 29 -13.09 0.03 -8.72
C SER A 29 -12.51 1.45 -8.70
N LEU A 30 -11.21 1.61 -8.41
CA LEU A 30 -10.57 2.92 -8.37
C LEU A 30 -10.50 3.54 -9.76
N SER A 31 -10.72 4.86 -9.80
CA SER A 31 -10.53 5.68 -10.99
C SER A 31 -9.05 5.94 -11.29
N GLN A 32 -8.79 6.42 -12.50
CA GLN A 32 -7.43 6.80 -12.92
C GLN A 32 -6.82 7.90 -12.06
N GLU A 33 -7.63 8.87 -11.61
CA GLU A 33 -7.18 9.97 -10.75
C GLU A 33 -6.79 9.48 -9.36
N GLU A 34 -7.56 8.56 -8.79
CA GLU A 34 -7.27 7.96 -7.47
C GLU A 34 -5.99 7.13 -7.50
N VAL A 35 -5.78 6.36 -8.57
CA VAL A 35 -4.54 5.60 -8.77
C VAL A 35 -3.34 6.53 -8.93
N ALA A 36 -3.48 7.62 -9.69
CA ALA A 36 -2.42 8.61 -9.84
C ALA A 36 -2.06 9.29 -8.50
N LEU A 37 -3.06 9.58 -7.67
CA LEU A 37 -2.88 10.08 -6.31
C LEU A 37 -2.14 9.08 -5.43
N LEU A 38 -2.53 7.79 -5.43
CA LEU A 38 -1.86 6.74 -4.67
C LEU A 38 -0.38 6.59 -5.07
N ASN A 39 -0.10 6.59 -6.38
CA ASN A 39 1.27 6.52 -6.90
C ASN A 39 2.10 7.75 -6.49
N SER A 40 1.50 8.95 -6.50
CA SER A 40 2.14 10.18 -6.03
C SER A 40 2.49 10.12 -4.54
N VAL A 41 1.57 9.64 -3.71
CA VAL A 41 1.82 9.45 -2.27
C VAL A 41 2.94 8.44 -2.04
N LYS A 42 2.92 7.30 -2.74
CA LYS A 42 3.98 6.29 -2.65
C LYS A 42 5.34 6.87 -3.05
N SER A 43 5.43 7.59 -4.16
CA SER A 43 6.68 8.20 -4.61
C SER A 43 7.25 9.19 -3.59
N ARG A 44 6.38 9.99 -2.95
CA ARG A 44 6.79 10.91 -1.87
C ARG A 44 7.23 10.15 -0.62
N LEU A 45 6.61 9.02 -0.32
CA LEU A 45 6.98 8.16 0.81
C LEU A 45 8.32 7.46 0.57
N ASP A 46 8.55 6.92 -0.62
CA ASP A 46 9.81 6.28 -0.99
C ASP A 46 10.97 7.30 -1.04
N ALA A 47 10.68 8.54 -1.43
CA ALA A 47 11.66 9.65 -1.42
C ALA A 47 11.93 10.19 0.00
N ALA A 48 11.02 9.96 0.94
CA ALA A 48 11.24 10.27 2.34
C ALA A 48 12.07 9.14 2.96
N GLU A 49 13.41 9.26 2.90
CA GLU A 49 14.38 8.33 3.52
C GLU A 49 14.15 8.10 5.03
N ASP A 50 13.34 8.95 5.68
CA ASP A 50 13.12 9.01 7.13
C ASP A 50 11.75 8.47 7.57
N VAL A 51 11.07 7.67 6.74
CA VAL A 51 9.91 6.91 7.23
C VAL A 51 10.42 5.66 7.95
N VAL A 52 10.74 5.85 9.23
CA VAL A 52 11.08 4.79 10.16
C VAL A 52 10.01 3.69 10.07
N SER A 53 10.39 2.54 9.50
CA SER A 53 9.56 1.35 9.58
C SER A 53 9.27 1.07 11.05
N HIS A 54 7.99 0.96 11.43
CA HIS A 54 7.58 0.42 12.74
C HIS A 54 7.87 -1.10 12.85
N SER A 55 8.96 -1.58 12.25
CA SER A 55 9.37 -2.98 12.20
C SER A 55 10.55 -3.22 13.16
N ASN A 56 10.39 -2.79 14.41
CA ASN A 56 10.93 -3.46 15.60
C ASN A 56 10.63 -2.62 16.85
N SER A 57 9.49 -2.86 17.46
CA SER A 57 9.48 -2.91 18.92
C SER A 57 9.15 -4.35 19.28
N PRO A 58 10.05 -5.12 19.90
CA PRO A 58 9.57 -6.22 20.72
C PRO A 58 8.57 -5.59 21.69
N LEU A 59 7.43 -6.22 21.91
CA LEU A 59 6.58 -5.91 23.04
C LEU A 59 7.40 -6.22 24.31
N SER A 60 8.33 -5.34 24.69
CA SER A 60 8.91 -5.27 26.02
C SER A 60 7.87 -4.62 26.94
N GLY A 61 6.70 -5.25 26.98
CA GLY A 61 5.59 -4.95 27.87
C GLY A 61 5.32 -6.20 28.71
N ALA A 62 6.16 -6.38 29.71
CA ALA A 62 5.94 -7.14 30.95
C ALA A 62 5.20 -8.49 30.84
N PHE A 63 5.97 -9.58 30.95
CA PHE A 63 5.47 -10.74 31.68
C PHE A 63 5.20 -10.29 33.12
N VAL A 64 3.93 -10.30 33.54
CA VAL A 64 3.53 -10.17 34.94
C VAL A 64 3.31 -11.59 35.46
N TRP A 65 4.00 -11.93 36.55
CA TRP A 65 3.80 -13.15 37.34
C TRP A 65 2.39 -13.22 37.93
#